data_AF-A0A9E1KYH9-F1
#
_entry.id   AF-A0A9E1KYH9-F1
#
_cell.length_a   1.000
_cell.length_b   1.000
_cell.length_c   1.000
_cell.angle_alpha   90.00
_cell.angle_beta   90.00
_cell.angle_gamma   90.00
#
_symmetry.space_group_name_H-M   'P 1'
#
loop_
_entity.id
_entity.type
_entity.pdbx_description
1 polymer ?
#
loop_
_entity_poly.entity_id
_entity_poly.type
_entity_poly.pdbx_seq_one_letter_code
_entity_poly.pdbx_strand_id
1 'polypeptide(L)' 'MLSNLISNAIKFTEKGKIVLTIKLGEKMPKKSMLQFDVTDTGIGIPEAFFTNIFQSFTQVDGSKRSQLNY' A
#
# COMPACT_ATOMS: atom_id res chain seq x y z
N MET A 1 6.92 0.88 -3.33
CA MET A 1 6.17 1.81 -2.46
C MET A 1 4.67 1.81 -2.80
N LEU A 2 4.23 2.32 -3.95
CA LEU A 2 2.80 2.32 -4.33
C LEU A 2 2.20 0.91 -4.44
N SER A 3 2.88 -0.02 -5.12
CA SER A 3 2.47 -1.43 -5.19
C SER A 3 2.30 -2.07 -3.81
N ASN A 4 3.15 -1.70 -2.84
CA ASN A 4 3.10 -2.22 -1.48
C ASN A 4 1.88 -1.70 -0.72
N LEU A 5 1.52 -0.42 -0.92
CA LEU A 5 0.30 0.14 -0.35
C LEU A 5 -0.94 -0.54 -0.93
N ILE A 6 -0.96 -0.76 -2.25
CA ILE A 6 -2.07 -1.46 -2.93
C ILE A 6 -2.17 -2.92 -2.45
N SER A 7 -1.04 -3.63 -2.35
CA SER A 7 -1.06 -5.02 -1.87
C SER A 7 -1.53 -5.11 -0.41
N ASN A 8 -1.17 -4.14 0.43
CA ASN A 8 -1.66 -4.07 1.80
C ASN A 8 -3.17 -3.83 1.83
N ALA A 9 -3.67 -2.86 1.06
CA ALA A 9 -5.11 -2.61 0.95
C ALA A 9 -5.89 -3.87 0.54
N ILE A 10 -5.39 -4.61 -0.46
CA ILE A 10 -5.99 -5.89 -0.92
C ILE A 10 -5.94 -6.94 0.18
N LYS A 11 -4.79 -7.09 0.86
CA LYS A 11 -4.59 -8.10 1.90
C LYS A 11 -5.51 -7.89 3.11
N PHE A 12 -5.80 -6.64 3.47
CA PHE A 12 -6.47 -6.29 4.72
C PHE A 12 -7.93 -5.83 4.56
N THR A 13 -8.45 -5.77 3.32
CA THR A 13 -9.85 -5.48 3.02
C THR A 13 -10.55 -6.72 2.44
N GLU A 14 -11.06 -7.58 3.32
CA GLU A 14 -11.76 -8.81 2.89
C GLU A 14 -13.10 -8.52 2.19
N LYS A 15 -13.86 -7.57 2.73
CA LYS A 15 -15.11 -7.07 2.16
C LYS A 15 -15.12 -5.55 2.24
N GLY A 16 -15.49 -4.89 1.15
CA GLY A 16 -15.53 -3.43 1.09
C GLY A 16 -14.99 -2.91 -0.23
N LYS A 17 -14.31 -1.75 -0.19
CA LYS A 17 -13.80 -1.09 -1.39
C LYS A 17 -12.35 -0.63 -1.20
N ILE A 18 -11.62 -0.67 -2.30
CA ILE A 18 -10.29 -0.09 -2.42
C ILE A 18 -10.36 0.90 -3.59
N VAL A 19 -9.88 2.12 -3.37
CA VAL A 19 -9.91 3.21 -4.34
C VAL A 19 -8.50 3.73 -4.52
N LEU A 20 -8.01 3.70 -5.76
CA LEU A 20 -6.80 4.40 -6.20
C LEU A 20 -7.21 5.67 -6.93
N THR A 21 -6.80 6.81 -6.41
CA THR A 21 -7.01 8.11 -7.08
C THR A 21 -5.67 8.66 -7.53
N ILE A 22 -5.60 9.10 -8.79
CA ILE A 22 -4.41 9.74 -9.35
C ILE A 22 -4.79 11.16 -9.73
N LYS A 23 -4.07 12.14 -9.18
CA LYS A 23 -4.28 13.55 -9.46
C LYS A 23 -2.99 14.18 -9.91
N LEU A 24 -3.11 15.16 -10.79
CA LEU A 24 -2.00 16.06 -11.06
C LEU A 24 -1.87 16.99 -9.84
N GLY A 25 -0.74 16.86 -9.15
CA GLY A 25 -0.35 17.77 -8.08
C GLY A 25 0.26 19.05 -8.64
N GLU A 26 1.21 19.60 -7.90
CA GLU A 26 1.87 20.84 -8.28
C GLU A 26 2.57 20.74 -9.64
N LYS A 27 2.29 21.72 -10.51
CA LYS A 27 3.00 21.91 -11.78
C LYS A 27 4.19 22.83 -11.54
N MET A 28 5.38 22.32 -11.84
CA MET A 28 6.61 23.09 -11.92
C MET A 28 6.98 23.35 -13.39
N PRO A 29 7.81 24.37 -13.70
CA PRO A 29 8.10 24.77 -15.08
C PRO A 29 8.61 23.65 -16.01
N LYS A 30 9.22 22.59 -15.47
CA LYS A 30 9.74 21.44 -16.22
C LYS A 30 9.33 20.08 -15.64
N LYS A 31 8.48 20.05 -14.61
CA LYS A 31 8.08 18.83 -13.91
C LYS A 31 6.63 18.93 -13.50
N SER A 32 5.94 17.81 -13.47
CA SER A 32 4.62 17.73 -12.84
C SER A 32 4.68 16.69 -11.75
N MET A 33 4.12 17.00 -10.60
CA MET A 33 3.96 16.02 -9.53
C MET A 33 2.68 15.23 -9.77
N LEU A 34 2.74 13.91 -9.65
CA LEU A 34 1.55 13.06 -9.58
C LEU A 34 1.33 12.67 -8.13
N GLN A 35 0.13 12.92 -7.63
CA GLN A 35 -0.31 12.46 -6.32
C GLN A 35 -1.11 11.17 -6.48
N PHE A 36 -0.74 10.17 -5.69
CA PHE A 36 -1.41 8.89 -5.62
C PHE A 36 -2.04 8.73 -4.24
N ASP A 37 -3.36 8.63 -4.19
CA ASP A 37 -4.11 8.36 -2.97
C ASP A 37 -4.63 6.91 -3.03
N VAL A 38 -4.28 6.08 -2.05
CA VAL A 38 -4.85 4.74 -1.87
C VAL A 38 -5.74 4.78 -0.63
N THR A 39 -7.03 4.46 -0.80
CA THR A 39 -7.99 4.41 0.31
C THR A 39 -8.67 3.05 0.31
N ASP A 40 -8.67 2.38 1.45
CA ASP A 40 -9.37 1.12 1.67
C ASP A 40 -10.32 1.19 2.87
N THR A 41 -11.16 0.17 3.01
CA THR A 41 -12.12 0.03 4.12
C THR A 41 -11.81 -1.19 4.97
N GLY A 42 -10.56 -1.65 4.96
CA GLY A 42 -10.12 -2.79 5.75
C GLY A 42 -10.01 -2.48 7.23
N ILE A 43 -9.39 -3.39 7.99
CA ILE A 43 -9.21 -3.27 9.44
C ILE A 43 -8.35 -2.06 9.87
N GLY A 44 -7.73 -1.37 8.90
CA GLY A 44 -6.82 -0.26 9.14
C GLY A 44 -5.45 -0.69 9.65
N ILE A 45 -4.63 0.28 10.02
CA ILE A 45 -3.31 0.07 10.61
C ILE A 45 -3.35 0.69 12.01
N PRO A 46 -2.94 -0.01 13.08
CA PRO A 46 -2.83 0.61 14.40
C PRO A 46 -1.77 1.72 14.37
N GLU A 47 -2.02 2.85 15.04
CA GLU A 47 -1.17 4.05 14.99
C GLU A 47 0.30 3.77 15.34
N ALA A 48 0.54 2.85 16.27
CA ALA A 48 1.89 2.42 16.69
C ALA A 48 2.75 1.88 15.54
N PHE A 49 2.15 1.49 14.41
CA PHE A 49 2.85 0.98 13.24
C PHE A 49 3.06 2.03 12.14
N PHE A 50 2.53 3.25 12.26
CA PHE A 50 2.60 4.28 11.21
C PHE A 50 4.04 4.66 10.83
N THR A 51 4.96 4.67 11.79
CA THR A 51 6.39 4.95 11.53
C THR A 51 7.07 3.83 10.73
N ASN A 52 6.50 2.63 10.74
CA ASN A 52 7.11 1.43 10.17
C ASN A 52 6.55 1.11 8.78
N ILE A 53 5.40 1.67 8.39
CA ILE A 53 4.77 1.40 7.08
C ILE A 53 5.61 1.86 5.89
N PHE A 54 6.51 2.82 6.10
CA PHE A 54 7.42 3.34 5.08
C PHE A 54 8.80 2.69 5.11
N GLN A 55 9.07 1.81 6.07
CA GLN A 55 10.31 1.05 6.06
C GLN A 55 10.24 -0.02 4.96
N SER A 56 11.33 -0.18 4.22
CA SER A 56 11.45 -1.24 3.23
C SER A 56 11.20 -2.58 3.90
N PHE A 57 10.28 -3.38 3.36
CA PHE A 57 10.19 -4.79 3.72
C PHE A 57 11.45 -5.46 3.20
N THR A 58 12.43 -5.73 4.07
CA THR A 58 13.51 -6.64 3.76
C THR A 58 12.92 -8.03 3.75
N GLN A 59 12.52 -8.52 2.58
CA GLN A 59 12.24 -9.93 2.40
C GLN A 59 13.57 -10.65 2.54
N VAL A 60 13.82 -11.22 3.71
CA VAL A 60 14.97 -12.08 3.91
C VAL A 60 14.70 -13.32 3.05
N ASP A 61 15.45 -13.46 1.97
CA ASP A 61 15.41 -14.65 1.14
C ASP A 61 15.68 -15.88 2.02
N GLY A 62 14.77 -16.86 1.94
CA GLY A 62 14.89 -18.09 2.69
C GLY A 62 13.56 -18.75 3.00
N SER A 63 12.83 -19.20 1.97
CA SER A 63 11.84 -20.28 2.03
C SER A 63 10.78 -20.22 3.13
N LYS A 64 9.53 -19.87 2.75
CA LYS A 64 8.32 -20.57 3.21
C LYS A 64 7.14 -20.18 2.32
N ARG A 65 6.91 -21.01 1.28
CA ARG A 65 5.58 -21.20 0.71
C ARG A 65 4.66 -21.59 1.86
N SER A 66 3.65 -20.80 2.20
CA SER A 66 2.43 -21.35 2.80
C SER A 66 1.46 -21.66 1.65
N GLN A 67 1.72 -22.78 0.96
CA GLN A 67 0.67 -23.57 0.33
C GLN A 67 0.09 -24.47 1.42
N LEU A 68 -1.17 -24.22 1.80
CA LEU A 68 -2.15 -25.02 2.58
C LEU A 68 -3.14 -23.96 3.12
N ASN A 69 -4.41 -23.86 2.72
CA ASN A 69 -5.41 -24.88 2.42
C ASN A 69 -6.46 -24.37 1.40
N TYR A 70 -6.68 -25.13 0.32
CA TYR A 70 -7.97 -25.72 -0.09
C TYR A 70 -7.70 -26.76 -1.19
#